data_AF-A0A7L3M2Q2-F1
#
_entry.id   AF-A0A7L3M2Q2-F1
#
_cell.length_a   1.000
_cell.length_b   1.000
_cell.length_c   1.000
_cell.angle_alpha   90.00
_cell.angle_beta   90.00
_cell.angle_gamma   90.00
#
_symmetry.space_group_name_H-M   'P 1'
#
loop_
_entity.id
_entity.type
_entity.pdbx_description
1 polymer ?
#
loop_
_entity_poly.entity_id
_entity_poly.type
_entity_poly.pdbx_seq_one_letter_code
_entity_poly.pdbx_strand_id
1 'polypeptide(L)'
;SLTFSSGAAWARGLLSWARPERWLASGSLFPLSCIHTSTSLQKSMKWEKKNRIVYPPQLPGEPRRPAVRMHLSMEIKYSKDKMWYLAKLIKGMSIDQALAQLEFSDKKGAKVIREVLLEAQEMAVRKHNVEFKSNLHI
;
A
#
# COMPACT_ATOMS: atom_id res chain seq x y z
N SER A 1 79.03 -3.32 -19.85
CA SER A 1 78.25 -2.16 -19.38
C SER A 1 78.59 -1.94 -17.92
N LEU A 2 79.44 -0.96 -17.63
CA LEU A 2 79.97 -0.62 -16.31
C LEU A 2 79.17 0.56 -15.73
N THR A 3 78.81 0.51 -14.45
CA THR A 3 78.94 1.56 -13.42
C THR A 3 78.42 0.99 -12.07
N PHE A 4 79.25 0.83 -11.03
CA PHE A 4 79.64 1.80 -9.97
C PHE A 4 78.47 2.18 -9.04
N SER A 5 78.53 2.37 -7.71
CA SER A 5 79.38 2.04 -6.56
C SER A 5 78.77 2.82 -5.37
N SER A 6 78.88 2.27 -4.15
CA SER A 6 79.01 2.99 -2.86
C SER A 6 77.92 3.92 -2.30
N GLY A 7 77.78 3.88 -0.97
CA GLY A 7 77.55 5.09 -0.17
C GLY A 7 76.54 4.98 0.97
N ALA A 8 77.03 4.94 2.20
CA ALA A 8 76.30 4.93 3.46
C ALA A 8 75.56 6.26 3.77
N ALA A 9 74.55 6.24 4.67
CA ALA A 9 74.62 6.88 6.00
C ALA A 9 73.25 7.10 6.71
N TRP A 10 73.20 6.72 8.01
CA TRP A 10 72.72 7.45 9.21
C TRP A 10 71.53 8.45 9.07
N ALA A 11 70.56 8.61 9.98
CA ALA A 11 70.31 8.14 11.34
C ALA A 11 68.95 8.69 11.85
N ARG A 12 68.44 8.04 12.91
CA ARG A 12 67.74 8.61 14.10
C ARG A 12 66.40 9.34 13.94
N GLY A 13 65.41 8.84 14.70
CA GLY A 13 64.22 9.59 15.06
C GLY A 13 63.23 8.81 15.93
N LEU A 14 63.67 8.34 17.11
CA LEU A 14 62.76 8.05 18.24
C LEU A 14 61.98 9.34 18.56
N LEU A 15 60.71 9.24 18.98
CA LEU A 15 60.25 9.61 20.33
C LEU A 15 58.69 9.60 20.38
N SER A 16 58.13 8.68 21.16
CA SER A 16 56.72 8.47 21.49
C SER A 16 56.34 9.14 22.82
N TRP A 17 55.43 10.11 22.83
CA TRP A 17 54.96 10.82 24.05
C TRP A 17 53.58 11.42 23.73
N ALA A 18 52.51 10.76 24.15
CA ALA A 18 51.79 10.95 25.42
C ALA A 18 50.79 12.13 25.38
N ARG A 19 49.52 11.79 25.65
CA ARG A 19 48.30 12.63 25.72
C ARG A 19 48.41 13.76 26.79
N PRO A 20 47.49 14.75 26.83
CA PRO A 20 46.31 14.56 27.71
C PRO A 20 45.01 15.30 27.30
N GLU A 21 43.95 14.90 28.00
CA GLU A 21 42.59 15.46 28.17
C GLU A 21 42.57 17.00 28.34
N ARG A 22 41.48 17.77 28.19
CA ARG A 22 40.08 17.63 28.62
C ARG A 22 39.41 18.96 28.19
N TRP A 23 38.10 19.03 27.93
CA TRP A 23 37.17 20.07 28.41
C TRP A 23 35.78 19.80 27.79
N LEU A 24 34.79 19.69 28.67
CA LEU A 24 33.39 19.40 28.39
C LEU A 24 32.69 20.63 27.80
N ALA A 25 31.82 20.42 26.81
CA ALA A 25 30.72 21.35 26.55
C ALA A 25 29.43 20.53 26.42
N SER A 26 28.62 20.62 27.47
CA SER A 26 27.27 20.09 27.59
C SER A 26 26.34 20.81 26.61
N GLY A 27 25.92 20.10 25.56
CA GLY A 27 24.82 20.51 24.69
C GLY A 27 23.75 19.42 24.71
N SER A 28 22.61 19.74 25.31
CA SER A 28 21.43 18.87 25.47
C SER A 28 21.04 18.14 24.19
N LEU A 29 21.32 16.84 24.10
CA LEU A 29 20.67 15.92 23.18
C LEU A 29 19.26 15.65 23.71
N PHE A 30 18.31 16.53 23.39
CA PHE A 30 16.91 16.15 23.52
C PHE A 30 16.69 14.91 22.64
N PRO A 31 16.27 13.76 23.17
CA PRO A 31 15.76 12.71 22.32
C PRO A 31 14.51 13.30 21.67
N LEU A 32 14.56 13.53 20.37
CA LEU A 32 13.36 13.79 19.57
C LEU A 32 12.45 12.59 19.79
N SER A 33 11.55 12.71 20.75
CA SER A 33 10.51 11.73 21.04
C SER A 33 9.85 11.41 19.71
N CYS A 34 9.91 10.14 19.33
CA CYS A 34 9.34 9.60 18.11
C CYS A 34 7.86 9.98 18.05
N ILE A 35 7.56 11.05 17.31
CA ILE A 35 6.19 11.38 16.92
C ILE A 35 5.79 10.23 15.98
N HIS A 36 5.05 9.28 16.54
CA HIS A 36 4.46 8.18 15.79
C HIS A 36 3.45 8.76 14.80
N THR A 37 3.79 8.73 13.51
CA THR A 37 2.91 9.12 12.40
C THR A 37 1.79 8.09 12.23
N SER A 38 0.76 8.11 13.09
CA SER A 38 -0.43 7.25 12.98
C SER A 38 -1.49 7.78 12.00
N THR A 39 -1.13 8.77 11.17
CA THR A 39 -2.04 9.51 10.27
C THR A 39 -2.25 8.87 8.89
N SER A 40 -1.85 7.61 8.66
CA SER A 40 -1.98 6.98 7.33
C SER A 40 -3.33 6.28 7.08
N LEU A 41 -4.08 5.94 8.13
CA LEU A 41 -5.25 5.04 8.02
C LEU A 41 -6.59 5.76 7.75
N GLN A 42 -6.68 7.07 7.98
CA GLN A 42 -7.95 7.81 7.78
C GLN A 42 -8.29 8.08 6.30
N LYS A 43 -7.33 7.95 5.37
CA LYS A 43 -7.55 8.29 3.96
C LYS A 43 -8.45 7.30 3.22
N SER A 44 -8.50 6.03 3.63
CA SER A 44 -9.31 4.97 2.99
C SER A 44 -10.80 5.01 3.36
N MET A 45 -11.16 5.58 4.53
CA MET A 45 -12.54 5.69 5.01
C MET A 45 -13.47 6.50 4.11
N LYS A 46 -12.92 7.29 3.17
CA LYS A 46 -13.72 8.06 2.20
C LYS A 46 -14.59 7.15 1.33
N TRP A 47 -14.11 5.94 1.01
CA TRP A 47 -14.84 5.02 0.14
C TRP A 47 -16.01 4.37 0.88
N GLU A 48 -15.80 3.97 2.13
CA GLU A 48 -16.86 3.41 2.99
C GLU A 48 -17.96 4.42 3.30
N LYS A 49 -17.60 5.70 3.47
CA LYS A 49 -18.57 6.79 3.71
C LYS A 49 -19.58 6.94 2.57
N LYS A 50 -19.20 6.65 1.32
CA LYS A 50 -20.12 6.71 0.17
C LYS A 50 -21.31 5.76 0.32
N ASN A 51 -21.12 4.63 1.00
CA ASN A 51 -22.19 3.67 1.25
C ASN A 51 -23.22 4.13 2.28
N ARG A 52 -22.93 5.18 3.05
CA ARG A 52 -23.82 5.72 4.10
C ARG A 52 -24.68 6.88 3.58
N ILE A 53 -24.53 7.24 2.31
CA ILE A 53 -25.32 8.30 1.70
C ILE A 53 -26.75 7.80 1.55
N VAL A 54 -27.67 8.44 2.25
CA VAL A 54 -29.11 8.20 2.12
C VAL A 54 -29.65 9.24 1.16
N TYR A 55 -30.26 8.76 0.07
CA TYR A 55 -30.88 9.63 -0.91
C TYR A 55 -32.34 9.94 -0.54
N PRO A 56 -32.89 11.08 -0.99
CA PRO A 56 -34.31 11.34 -0.83
C PRO A 56 -35.17 10.33 -1.62
N PRO A 57 -36.43 10.12 -1.22
CA PRO A 57 -37.36 9.23 -1.90
C PRO A 57 -37.61 9.69 -3.35
N GLN A 58 -37.76 8.72 -4.26
CA GLN A 58 -38.04 9.01 -5.66
C GLN A 58 -39.53 9.34 -5.86
N LEU A 59 -39.82 10.26 -6.77
CA LEU A 59 -41.19 10.62 -7.13
C LEU A 59 -41.83 9.54 -8.04
N PRO A 60 -43.17 9.39 -8.02
CA PRO A 60 -43.85 8.48 -8.93
C PRO A 60 -43.64 8.95 -10.39
N GLY A 61 -43.05 8.07 -11.21
CA GLY A 61 -42.73 8.36 -12.62
C GLY A 61 -41.24 8.63 -12.89
N GLU A 62 -40.40 8.77 -11.86
CA GLU A 62 -38.95 8.82 -12.05
C GLU A 62 -38.37 7.44 -12.39
N PRO A 63 -37.30 7.37 -13.20
CA PRO A 63 -36.62 6.12 -13.46
C PRO A 63 -36.00 5.55 -12.17
N ARG A 64 -35.97 4.22 -12.08
CA ARG A 64 -35.39 3.51 -10.94
C ARG A 64 -33.89 3.83 -10.83
N ARG A 65 -33.48 4.38 -9.68
CA ARG A 65 -32.06 4.64 -9.41
C ARG A 65 -31.29 3.31 -9.27
N PRO A 66 -30.15 3.12 -9.98
CA PRO A 66 -29.33 1.93 -9.81
C PRO A 66 -28.69 1.90 -8.42
N ALA A 67 -28.62 0.72 -7.81
CA ALA A 67 -27.92 0.53 -6.55
C ALA A 67 -26.41 0.49 -6.81
N VAL A 68 -25.66 1.36 -6.14
CA VAL A 68 -24.19 1.43 -6.25
C VAL A 68 -23.58 0.96 -4.94
N ARG A 69 -22.78 -0.11 -4.99
CA ARG A 69 -22.08 -0.65 -3.81
C ARG A 69 -20.58 -0.51 -3.95
N MET A 70 -19.95 0.08 -2.93
CA MET A 70 -18.50 0.23 -2.85
C MET A 70 -17.95 -0.70 -1.77
N HIS A 71 -16.93 -1.51 -2.09
CA HIS A 71 -16.23 -2.35 -1.11
C HIS A 71 -14.71 -2.28 -1.33
N LEU A 72 -13.96 -2.49 -0.25
CA LEU A 72 -12.50 -2.38 -0.20
C LEU A 72 -11.96 -3.44 0.76
N SER A 73 -10.89 -4.12 0.37
CA SER A 73 -10.04 -4.86 1.31
C SER A 73 -8.71 -4.12 1.47
N MET A 74 -8.31 -3.91 2.73
CA MET A 74 -7.08 -3.22 3.09
C MET A 74 -5.96 -4.21 3.42
N GLU A 75 -4.72 -3.70 3.52
CA GLU A 75 -3.57 -4.47 4.01
C GLU A 75 -3.21 -5.72 3.18
N ILE A 76 -3.43 -5.66 1.87
CA ILE A 76 -3.08 -6.76 0.98
C ILE A 76 -1.57 -6.76 0.71
N LYS A 77 -0.86 -7.78 1.19
CA LYS A 77 0.55 -8.02 0.86
C LYS A 77 0.69 -8.48 -0.61
N TYR A 78 0.76 -7.50 -1.52
CA TYR A 78 0.96 -7.67 -2.96
C TYR A 78 1.47 -6.38 -3.63
N SER A 79 1.97 -6.47 -4.86
CA SER A 79 2.40 -5.28 -5.62
C SER A 79 1.18 -4.54 -6.20
N LYS A 80 1.19 -3.20 -6.08
CA LYS A 80 0.14 -2.32 -6.61
C LYS A 80 -0.02 -2.43 -8.13
N ASP A 81 1.08 -2.57 -8.88
CA ASP A 81 1.05 -2.53 -10.34
C ASP A 81 0.44 -3.82 -10.88
N LYS A 82 0.83 -4.96 -10.29
CA LYS A 82 0.24 -6.27 -10.60
C LYS A 82 -1.25 -6.32 -10.25
N MET A 83 -1.66 -5.65 -9.17
CA MET A 83 -3.08 -5.53 -8.83
C MET A 83 -3.85 -4.67 -9.85
N TRP A 84 -3.25 -3.57 -10.30
CA TRP A 84 -3.86 -2.69 -11.29
C TRP A 84 -4.13 -3.42 -12.62
N TYR A 85 -3.21 -4.28 -13.09
CA TYR A 85 -3.46 -5.09 -14.29
C TYR A 85 -4.66 -6.04 -14.12
N LEU A 86 -4.82 -6.66 -12.95
CA LEU A 86 -5.97 -7.51 -12.65
C LEU A 86 -7.27 -6.70 -12.58
N ALA A 87 -7.24 -5.53 -11.93
CA ALA A 87 -8.39 -4.63 -11.86
C ALA A 87 -8.78 -4.11 -13.25
N LYS A 88 -7.80 -3.83 -14.11
CA LYS A 88 -8.03 -3.37 -15.48
C LYS A 88 -8.62 -4.48 -16.36
N LEU A 89 -8.25 -5.74 -16.13
CA LEU A 89 -8.78 -6.90 -16.83
C LEU A 89 -10.30 -7.05 -16.62
N ILE A 90 -10.75 -6.94 -15.37
CA ILE A 90 -12.16 -7.17 -15.00
C ILE A 90 -13.04 -5.92 -15.13
N LYS A 91 -12.45 -4.75 -15.41
CA LYS A 91 -13.18 -3.47 -15.51
C LYS A 91 -14.18 -3.53 -16.67
N GLY A 92 -15.46 -3.26 -16.39
CA GLY A 92 -16.52 -3.28 -17.39
C GLY A 92 -17.06 -4.66 -17.75
N MET A 93 -16.63 -5.72 -17.05
CA MET A 93 -17.28 -7.04 -17.12
C MET A 93 -18.48 -7.12 -16.16
N SER A 94 -19.41 -8.04 -16.43
CA SER A 94 -20.39 -8.46 -15.42
C SER A 94 -19.69 -9.20 -14.29
N ILE A 95 -20.31 -9.24 -13.10
CA ILE A 95 -19.73 -9.93 -11.94
C ILE A 95 -19.46 -11.40 -12.26
N ASP A 96 -20.39 -12.11 -12.89
CA ASP A 96 -20.24 -13.55 -13.17
C ASP A 96 -19.08 -13.82 -14.13
N GLN A 97 -18.92 -12.98 -15.16
CA GLN A 97 -17.80 -13.07 -16.10
C GLN A 97 -16.48 -12.77 -15.39
N ALA A 98 -16.42 -11.74 -14.55
CA ALA A 98 -15.23 -11.40 -13.80
C ALA A 98 -14.83 -12.52 -12.81
N LEU A 99 -15.80 -13.14 -12.13
CA LEU A 99 -15.55 -14.27 -11.23
C LEU A 99 -14.98 -15.47 -11.98
N ALA A 100 -15.54 -15.82 -13.13
CA ALA A 100 -15.01 -16.88 -13.97
C ALA A 100 -13.56 -16.59 -14.41
N GLN A 101 -13.26 -15.35 -14.85
CA GLN A 101 -11.89 -14.97 -15.24
C GLN A 101 -10.89 -15.04 -14.08
N LEU A 102 -11.32 -14.67 -12.86
CA LEU A 102 -10.47 -14.67 -11.68
C LEU A 102 -10.27 -16.09 -11.09
N GLU A 103 -11.24 -16.99 -11.27
CA GLU A 103 -11.19 -18.37 -10.80
C GLU A 103 -10.08 -19.18 -11.49
N PHE A 104 -9.87 -18.96 -12.79
CA PHE A 104 -8.82 -19.63 -13.57
C PHE A 104 -7.46 -18.91 -13.54
N SER A 105 -7.30 -17.85 -12.75
CA SER A 105 -6.05 -17.11 -12.69
C SER A 105 -5.15 -17.61 -11.55
N ASP A 106 -3.95 -18.08 -11.88
CA ASP A 106 -2.94 -18.55 -10.91
C ASP A 106 -2.31 -17.42 -10.05
N LYS A 107 -2.71 -16.17 -10.29
CA LYS A 107 -2.16 -15.01 -9.59
C LYS A 107 -2.74 -14.93 -8.18
N LYS A 108 -1.87 -14.78 -7.18
CA LYS A 108 -2.30 -14.56 -5.77
C LYS A 108 -3.32 -13.41 -5.64
N GLY A 109 -3.12 -12.31 -6.39
CA GLY A 109 -4.03 -11.17 -6.37
C GLY A 109 -5.43 -11.50 -6.89
N ALA A 110 -5.58 -12.47 -7.79
CA ALA A 110 -6.88 -12.85 -8.33
C ALA A 110 -7.78 -13.50 -7.28
N LYS A 111 -7.21 -14.36 -6.42
CA LYS A 111 -7.92 -14.98 -5.29
C LYS A 111 -8.47 -13.91 -4.32
N VAL A 112 -7.63 -12.92 -3.99
CA VAL A 112 -8.04 -11.80 -3.12
C VAL A 112 -9.16 -10.99 -3.76
N ILE A 113 -9.07 -10.66 -5.04
CA ILE A 113 -10.13 -9.91 -5.73
C ILE A 113 -11.44 -10.73 -5.76
N ARG A 114 -11.37 -12.03 -6.03
CA ARG A 114 -12.54 -12.93 -6.03
C ARG A 114 -13.26 -12.91 -4.68
N GLU A 115 -12.53 -13.04 -3.58
CA GLU A 115 -13.08 -12.95 -2.22
C GLU A 115 -13.77 -11.60 -1.97
N VAL A 116 -13.11 -10.50 -2.34
CA VAL A 116 -13.65 -9.14 -2.20
C VAL A 116 -14.93 -8.94 -3.01
N LEU A 117 -14.98 -9.46 -4.24
CA LEU A 117 -16.18 -9.35 -5.09
C LEU A 117 -17.35 -10.14 -4.50
N LEU A 118 -17.11 -11.34 -3.98
CA LEU A 118 -18.14 -12.16 -3.35
C LEU A 118 -18.68 -11.50 -2.07
N GLU A 119 -17.80 -10.94 -1.23
CA GLU A 119 -18.21 -10.21 -0.03
C GLU A 119 -19.02 -8.95 -0.39
N ALA A 120 -18.60 -8.22 -1.44
CA ALA A 120 -19.33 -7.06 -1.93
C ALA A 120 -20.73 -7.44 -2.43
N GLN A 121 -20.86 -8.54 -3.15
CA GLN A 121 -22.14 -9.07 -3.63
C GLN A 121 -23.06 -9.49 -2.47
N GLU A 122 -22.52 -10.21 -1.49
CA GLU A 122 -23.30 -10.62 -0.32
C GLU A 122 -23.80 -9.41 0.49
N MET A 123 -22.98 -8.37 0.64
CA MET A 123 -23.38 -7.11 1.27
C MET A 123 -24.42 -6.34 0.45
N ALA A 124 -24.34 -6.36 -0.88
CA ALA A 124 -25.31 -5.69 -1.74
C ALA A 124 -26.70 -6.30 -1.59
N VAL A 125 -26.81 -7.62 -1.58
CA VAL A 125 -28.08 -8.34 -1.39
C VAL A 125 -28.64 -8.12 0.01
N ARG A 126 -27.81 -8.30 1.05
CA ARG A 126 -28.28 -8.24 2.44
C ARG A 126 -28.66 -6.83 2.91
N LYS A 127 -27.91 -5.79 2.51
CA LYS A 127 -28.03 -4.44 3.10
C LYS A 127 -28.66 -3.40 2.18
N HIS A 128 -28.62 -3.60 0.86
CA HIS A 128 -29.05 -2.60 -0.13
C HIS A 128 -30.24 -3.06 -0.99
N ASN A 129 -30.88 -4.17 -0.60
CA ASN A 129 -32.07 -4.74 -1.26
C ASN A 129 -31.88 -4.91 -2.77
N VAL A 130 -30.70 -5.40 -3.18
CA VAL A 130 -30.44 -5.79 -4.56
C VAL A 130 -31.02 -7.20 -4.77
N GLU A 131 -32.08 -7.30 -5.58
CA GLU A 131 -32.79 -8.56 -5.82
C GLU A 131 -31.98 -9.56 -6.66
N PHE A 132 -31.26 -9.08 -7.68
CA PHE A 132 -30.54 -9.93 -8.63
C PHE A 132 -29.02 -9.84 -8.45
N LYS A 133 -28.41 -10.95 -8.02
CA LYS A 133 -26.96 -11.08 -7.84
C LYS A 133 -26.16 -10.93 -9.14
N SER A 134 -26.72 -11.39 -10.25
CA SER A 134 -26.09 -11.41 -11.58
C SER A 134 -26.18 -10.07 -12.32
N ASN A 135 -27.13 -9.19 -11.96
CA ASN A 135 -27.29 -7.88 -12.57
C ASN A 135 -26.38 -6.81 -11.93
N LEU A 136 -25.13 -7.17 -11.72
CA LEU A 136 -24.11 -6.31 -11.14
C LEU A 136 -22.90 -6.25 -12.09
N HIS A 137 -22.27 -5.08 -12.15
CA HIS A 137 -21.12 -4.77 -13.00
C HIS A 137 -20.02 -4.08 -12.20
N ILE A 138 -18.77 -4.19 -12.67
CA ILE A 138 -17.55 -3.65 -12.04
C ILE A 138 -17.18 -2.28 -12.61
#